data_AF-A0A961RKI1-F1
#
_entry.id   AF-A0A961RKI1-F1
#
_cell.length_a   1.000
_cell.length_b   1.000
_cell.length_c   1.000
_cell.angle_alpha   90.00
_cell.angle_beta   90.00
_cell.angle_gamma   90.00
#
_symmetry.space_group_name_H-M   'P 1'
#
loop_
_entity.id
_entity.type
_entity.pdbx_description
1 polymer ?
#
loop_
_entity_poly.entity_id
_entity_poly.type
_entity_poly.pdbx_seq_one_letter_code
_entity_poly.pdbx_strand_id
1 'polypeptide(L)'
;MMLVTSPAPANSQDTGSAIDPAGEKLFRACKSCHEVGAGAKHKVGPHLDGVIGRKAGSLGDFRYSKAMQAAGEGGLVWSEENLHAYLAKP
;
A
#
# COMPACT_ATOMS: atom_id res chain seq x y z
N MET A 1 5.00 -16.60 42.32
CA MET A 1 4.00 -16.29 41.28
C MET A 1 4.35 -14.95 40.64
N MET A 2 5.03 -14.96 39.50
CA MET A 2 5.30 -13.74 38.74
C MET A 2 4.13 -13.50 37.78
N LEU A 3 3.46 -12.36 37.93
CA LEU A 3 2.40 -11.90 37.03
C LEU A 3 3.05 -11.46 35.72
N VAL A 4 2.86 -12.26 34.66
CA VAL A 4 3.17 -11.84 33.29
C VAL A 4 1.98 -11.04 32.76
N THR A 5 2.10 -9.72 32.76
CA THR A 5 1.17 -8.84 32.06
C THR A 5 1.63 -8.70 30.60
N SER A 6 1.07 -9.50 29.71
CA SER A 6 1.23 -9.31 28.26
C SER A 6 0.43 -8.08 27.81
N PRO A 7 1.04 -7.07 27.15
CA PRO A 7 0.27 -6.05 26.46
C PRO A 7 -0.29 -6.62 25.16
N ALA A 8 -1.60 -6.44 24.95
CA ALA A 8 -2.31 -6.75 23.72
C ALA A 8 -1.81 -5.87 22.54
N PRO A 9 -1.93 -6.33 21.28
CA PRO A 9 -1.55 -5.51 20.12
C PRO A 9 -2.46 -4.28 20.01
N ALA A 10 -1.84 -3.11 19.84
CA ALA A 10 -2.53 -1.89 19.45
C ALA A 10 -3.03 -2.06 18.01
N ASN A 11 -4.32 -2.37 17.88
CA ASN A 11 -5.03 -2.36 16.61
C ASN A 11 -5.05 -0.93 16.04
N SER A 12 -4.32 -0.67 14.96
CA SER A 12 -4.55 0.49 14.11
C SER A 12 -5.82 0.25 13.29
N GLN A 13 -6.98 0.46 13.91
CA GLN A 13 -8.26 0.56 13.21
C GLN A 13 -8.43 1.99 12.72
N ASP A 14 -8.02 2.27 11.48
CA ASP A 14 -8.58 3.39 10.72
C ASP A 14 -9.69 2.85 9.81
N THR A 15 -10.91 2.77 10.35
CA THR A 15 -12.10 2.33 9.62
C THR A 15 -12.93 3.51 9.11
N GLY A 16 -12.30 4.63 8.74
CA GLY A 16 -13.02 5.81 8.28
C GLY A 16 -12.14 6.83 7.59
N SER A 17 -11.55 6.46 6.46
CA SER A 17 -10.70 7.36 5.69
C SER A 17 -11.54 8.48 5.05
N ALA A 18 -11.75 9.56 5.79
CA ALA A 18 -12.06 10.85 5.18
C ALA A 18 -10.92 11.17 4.21
N ILE A 19 -11.25 11.49 2.96
CA ILE A 19 -10.24 11.86 1.97
C ILE A 19 -9.56 13.14 2.46
N ASP A 20 -8.27 13.05 2.77
CA ASP A 20 -7.44 14.22 3.05
C ASP A 20 -7.28 15.03 1.75
N PRO A 21 -7.78 16.29 1.69
CA PRO A 21 -7.64 17.13 0.51
C PRO A 21 -6.18 17.36 0.08
N ALA A 22 -5.24 17.33 1.02
CA ALA A 22 -3.81 17.41 0.72
C ALA A 22 -3.33 16.13 0.02
N GLY A 23 -3.76 14.96 0.50
CA GLY A 23 -3.51 13.67 -0.12
C GLY A 23 -4.09 13.60 -1.54
N GLU A 24 -5.32 14.06 -1.74
CA GLU A 24 -5.95 14.13 -3.07
C GLU A 24 -5.14 15.02 -4.03
N LYS A 25 -4.66 16.17 -3.56
CA LYS A 25 -3.82 17.07 -4.36
C LYS A 25 -2.49 16.41 -4.76
N LEU A 26 -1.83 15.69 -3.84
CA LEU A 26 -0.59 14.97 -4.12
C LEU A 26 -0.79 13.82 -5.11
N PHE A 27 -1.93 13.11 -5.02
CA PHE A 27 -2.24 11.99 -5.90
C PHE A 27 -2.34 12.39 -7.39
N ARG A 28 -2.47 13.69 -7.69
CA ARG A 28 -2.43 14.19 -9.09
C ARG A 28 -1.16 13.77 -9.83
N ALA A 29 -0.03 13.65 -9.14
CA ALA A 29 1.22 13.13 -9.73
C ALA A 29 1.16 11.63 -10.07
N CYS A 30 0.33 10.87 -9.35
CA CYS A 30 0.18 9.43 -9.49
C CYS A 30 -0.92 9.04 -10.50
N LYS A 31 -1.94 9.91 -10.66
CA LYS A 31 -3.17 9.66 -11.42
C LYS A 31 -2.95 9.35 -12.91
N SER A 32 -1.83 9.79 -13.49
CA SER A 32 -1.47 9.46 -14.88
C SER A 32 -1.30 7.94 -15.04
N CYS A 33 -0.70 7.28 -14.04
CA CYS A 33 -0.34 5.87 -14.10
C CYS A 33 -1.23 4.97 -13.23
N HIS A 34 -1.88 5.51 -12.20
CA HIS A 34 -2.62 4.73 -11.21
C HIS A 34 -4.05 5.24 -11.01
N GLU A 35 -4.92 4.34 -10.57
CA GLU A 35 -6.27 4.65 -10.11
C GLU A 35 -6.48 4.20 -8.67
N VAL A 36 -7.40 4.89 -7.99
CA VAL A 36 -7.93 4.58 -6.65
C VAL A 36 -9.44 4.79 -6.67
N GLY A 37 -10.15 4.13 -5.77
CA GLY A 37 -11.60 4.18 -5.59
C GLY A 37 -12.31 2.88 -6.01
N ALA A 38 -13.61 2.85 -5.74
CA ALA A 38 -14.46 1.73 -6.14
C ALA A 38 -14.40 1.51 -7.66
N GLY A 39 -14.03 0.30 -8.08
CA GLY A 39 -13.95 -0.07 -9.50
C GLY A 39 -12.71 0.46 -10.24
N ALA A 40 -11.66 0.90 -9.51
CA ALA A 40 -10.39 1.31 -10.11
C ALA A 40 -9.80 0.21 -10.99
N LYS A 41 -9.18 0.64 -12.09
CA LYS A 41 -8.58 -0.24 -13.09
C LYS A 41 -7.07 -0.06 -13.12
N HIS A 42 -6.37 -1.08 -13.60
CA HIS A 42 -4.99 -0.92 -14.01
C HIS A 42 -4.87 0.04 -15.19
N LYS A 43 -3.82 0.86 -15.19
CA LYS A 43 -3.43 1.70 -16.32
C LYS A 43 -2.00 1.34 -16.72
N VAL A 44 -1.11 2.33 -16.73
CA VAL A 44 0.34 2.11 -16.86
C VAL A 44 0.87 1.36 -15.64
N GLY A 45 0.38 1.70 -14.46
CA GLY A 45 0.62 0.99 -13.21
C GLY A 45 -0.64 0.29 -12.67
N PRO A 46 -0.50 -0.55 -11.63
CA PRO A 46 -1.63 -1.22 -10.99
C PRO A 46 -2.56 -0.23 -10.27
N HIS A 47 -3.81 -0.61 -9.99
CA HIS A 47 -4.64 0.20 -9.09
C HIS A 47 -4.06 0.16 -7.65
N LEU A 48 -4.33 1.21 -6.88
CA LEU A 48 -3.76 1.41 -5.55
C LEU A 48 -4.78 1.24 -4.41
N ASP A 49 -6.02 0.84 -4.71
CA ASP A 49 -7.00 0.48 -3.68
C ASP A 49 -6.52 -0.65 -2.80
N GLY A 50 -6.56 -0.44 -1.48
CA GLY A 50 -6.04 -1.40 -0.51
C GLY A 50 -4.56 -1.68 -0.69
N VAL A 51 -3.75 -0.69 -1.12
CA VAL A 51 -2.30 -0.88 -1.25
C VAL A 51 -1.64 -1.12 0.09
N ILE A 52 -2.08 -0.45 1.17
CA ILE A 52 -1.53 -0.66 2.50
C ILE A 52 -1.87 -2.07 2.99
N GLY A 53 -0.86 -2.81 3.45
CA GLY A 53 -0.94 -4.22 3.83
C GLY A 53 -0.83 -5.20 2.66
N ARG A 54 -0.83 -4.74 1.41
CA ARG A 54 -0.70 -5.62 0.25
C ARG A 54 0.76 -6.02 0.01
N LYS A 55 0.99 -7.30 -0.30
CA LYS A 55 2.29 -7.79 -0.78
C LYS A 55 2.68 -7.08 -2.09
N ALA A 56 3.94 -6.66 -2.22
CA ALA A 56 4.44 -6.07 -3.45
C ALA A 56 4.30 -7.03 -4.66
N GLY A 57 3.94 -6.49 -5.82
CA GLY A 57 3.86 -7.28 -7.06
C GLY A 57 2.81 -8.40 -7.08
N SER A 58 1.75 -8.32 -6.28
CA SER A 58 0.84 -9.46 -6.01
C SER A 58 -0.50 -9.46 -6.75
N LEU A 59 -0.88 -8.38 -7.45
CA LEU A 59 -2.11 -8.36 -8.24
C LEU A 59 -1.93 -9.22 -9.49
N GLY A 60 -2.57 -10.40 -9.52
CA GLY A 60 -2.37 -11.41 -10.56
C GLY A 60 -2.88 -11.01 -11.95
N ASP A 61 -3.73 -9.99 -12.01
CA ASP A 61 -4.25 -9.36 -13.22
C ASP A 61 -3.39 -8.20 -13.74
N PHE A 62 -2.30 -7.84 -13.04
CA PHE A 62 -1.32 -6.85 -13.49
C PHE A 62 0.06 -7.47 -13.78
N ARG A 63 0.69 -7.03 -14.87
CA ARG A 63 2.04 -7.49 -15.25
C ARG A 63 3.12 -6.64 -14.59
N TYR A 64 3.65 -7.11 -13.47
CA TYR A 64 4.74 -6.45 -12.75
C TYR A 64 6.13 -6.69 -13.38
N SER A 65 7.07 -5.81 -13.05
CA SER A 65 8.50 -6.08 -13.31
C SER A 65 8.98 -7.29 -12.51
N LYS A 66 10.06 -7.94 -12.97
CA LYS A 66 10.69 -9.05 -12.22
C LYS A 66 11.17 -8.61 -10.84
N ALA A 67 11.71 -7.39 -10.75
CA ALA A 67 12.21 -6.82 -9.49
C ALA A 67 11.08 -6.64 -8.46
N MET A 68 9.92 -6.14 -8.88
CA MET A 68 8.79 -5.94 -7.96
C MET A 68 8.20 -7.26 -7.47
N GLN A 69 8.13 -8.27 -8.35
CA GLN A 69 7.72 -9.63 -7.97
C GLN A 69 8.69 -10.23 -6.95
N ALA A 70 10.00 -10.19 -7.24
CA ALA A 70 11.04 -10.68 -6.35
C ALA A 70 11.06 -9.97 -4.99
N ALA A 71 10.82 -8.65 -4.96
CA ALA A 71 10.70 -7.91 -3.72
C ALA A 71 9.52 -8.42 -2.86
N GLY A 72 8.37 -8.66 -3.48
CA GLY A 72 7.23 -9.26 -2.79
C GLY A 72 7.53 -10.69 -2.30
N GLU A 73 8.14 -11.52 -3.13
CA GLU A 73 8.58 -12.88 -2.75
C GLU A 73 9.57 -12.86 -1.59
N GLY A 74 10.45 -11.86 -1.55
CA GLY A 74 11.36 -11.58 -0.44
C GLY A 74 10.72 -10.98 0.81
N GLY A 75 9.40 -10.81 0.83
CA GLY A 75 8.63 -10.38 2.01
C GLY A 75 8.25 -8.91 2.04
N LEU A 76 8.46 -8.14 0.96
CA LEU A 76 8.01 -6.75 0.92
C LEU A 76 6.48 -6.67 0.97
N VAL A 77 5.98 -6.04 2.03
CA VAL A 77 4.59 -5.65 2.22
C VAL A 77 4.52 -4.13 2.27
N TRP A 78 3.54 -3.53 1.59
CA TRP A 78 3.33 -2.09 1.60
C TRP A 78 2.76 -1.62 2.95
N SER A 79 3.63 -1.37 3.93
CA SER A 79 3.29 -0.52 5.08
C SER A 79 3.41 0.95 4.71
N GLU A 80 2.91 1.85 5.55
CA GLU A 80 3.13 3.30 5.37
C GLU A 80 4.62 3.64 5.31
N GLU A 81 5.43 3.04 6.18
CA GLU A 81 6.89 3.21 6.22
C GLU A 81 7.54 2.74 4.91
N ASN A 82 7.25 1.52 4.47
CA ASN A 82 7.84 0.96 3.25
C ASN A 82 7.40 1.74 2.01
N LEU A 83 6.13 2.17 1.96
CA LEU A 83 5.61 2.98 0.87
C LEU A 83 6.28 4.36 0.85
N HIS A 84 6.43 5.01 2.01
CA HIS A 84 7.13 6.29 2.12
C HIS A 84 8.58 6.20 1.63
N ALA A 85 9.31 5.16 2.07
CA ALA A 85 10.68 4.91 1.62
C ALA A 85 10.77 4.67 0.11
N TYR A 86 9.83 3.90 -0.45
CA TYR A 86 9.77 3.62 -1.88
C TYR A 86 9.48 4.88 -2.71
N LEU A 87 8.53 5.71 -2.27
CA LEU A 87 8.13 6.95 -2.97
C LEU A 87 9.25 7.99 -3.06
N ALA A 88 10.34 7.85 -2.29
CA ALA A 88 11.51 8.70 -2.45
C ALA A 88 12.19 8.51 -3.82
N LYS A 89 12.21 7.27 -4.35
CA LYS A 89 12.78 6.88 -5.66
C LYS A 89 12.05 5.64 -6.22
N PRO A 90 10.79 5.78 -6.65
CA PRO A 90 9.93 4.66 -7.03
C PRO A 90 10.16 4.16 -8.47
#